data_AF-A0A183VH47-F1
#
_entry.id   AF-A0A183VH47-F1
#
_cell.length_a   1.000
_cell.length_b   1.000
_cell.length_c   1.000
_cell.angle_alpha   90.00
_cell.angle_beta   90.00
_cell.angle_gamma   90.00
#
_symmetry.space_group_name_H-M   'P 1'
#
loop_
_entity.id
_entity.type
_entity.pdbx_description
1 polymer ?
#
loop_
_entity_poly.entity_id
_entity_poly.type
_entity_poly.pdbx_seq_one_letter_code
_entity_poly.pdbx_strand_id
1 'polypeptide(L)'
;LFKDVNDFTTAHPKEIVLIDLNHFYEFKETQHEKLLTMIDSIFGNKLIDRPGTPRLALSFSLNKLWSAPGQVIVFYRPILPSPSPNSINGHAGPSDVIKLPNYVWSRQFIKNPWPRTDEPRRMVEEACQAIVTLTVNSVIRQPTGTFEARYARRATRTLVDWLRENGYNHRSNTNIIVADFVDEEDFCRAIIDLNR
;
A
#
# COMPACT_ATOMS: atom_id res chain seq x y z
N LEU A 1 10.00 -12.77 4.60
CA LEU A 1 9.17 -11.83 3.80
C LEU A 1 9.82 -11.41 2.49
N PHE A 2 10.80 -10.48 2.46
CA PHE A 2 11.32 -9.98 1.16
C PHE A 2 11.92 -11.07 0.27
N LYS A 3 12.61 -12.06 0.87
CA LYS A 3 13.06 -13.25 0.15
C LYS A 3 11.91 -14.04 -0.45
N ASP A 4 10.83 -14.25 0.30
CA ASP A 4 9.65 -15.00 -0.17
C ASP A 4 8.96 -14.25 -1.32
N VAL A 5 8.86 -12.92 -1.24
CA VAL A 5 8.37 -12.08 -2.34
C VAL A 5 9.30 -12.17 -3.55
N ASN A 6 10.61 -12.18 -3.34
CA ASN A 6 11.57 -12.35 -4.43
C ASN A 6 11.46 -13.73 -5.10
N ASP A 7 11.28 -14.79 -4.31
CA ASP A 7 11.09 -16.14 -4.81
C ASP A 7 9.76 -16.25 -5.58
N PHE A 8 8.68 -15.64 -5.06
CA PHE A 8 7.38 -15.54 -5.74
C PHE A 8 7.48 -14.82 -7.08
N THR A 9 8.08 -13.63 -7.12
CA THR A 9 8.23 -12.87 -8.38
C THR A 9 9.10 -13.63 -9.39
N THR A 10 10.10 -14.39 -8.96
CA THR A 10 10.87 -15.29 -9.83
C THR A 10 10.00 -16.40 -10.43
N ALA A 11 9.15 -17.03 -9.61
CA ALA A 11 8.27 -18.11 -10.05
C ALA A 11 7.12 -17.61 -10.94
N HIS A 12 6.73 -16.34 -10.79
CA HIS A 12 5.58 -15.73 -11.47
C HIS A 12 5.98 -14.44 -12.22
N PRO A 13 6.61 -14.53 -13.41
CA PRO A 13 7.23 -13.40 -14.11
C PRO A 13 6.24 -12.31 -14.58
N LYS A 14 4.93 -12.61 -14.60
CA LYS A 14 3.89 -11.65 -14.99
C LYS A 14 3.22 -10.96 -13.79
N GLU A 15 3.55 -11.37 -12.57
CA GLU A 15 3.00 -10.75 -11.38
C GLU A 15 3.80 -9.50 -11.02
N ILE A 16 3.07 -8.42 -10.72
CA ILE A 16 3.63 -7.16 -10.23
C ILE A 16 3.22 -7.01 -8.76
N VAL A 17 4.21 -6.85 -7.88
CA VAL A 17 4.01 -6.76 -6.43
C VAL A 17 4.20 -5.32 -5.98
N LEU A 18 3.19 -4.79 -5.28
CA LEU A 18 3.26 -3.49 -4.62
C LEU A 18 3.57 -3.71 -3.13
N ILE A 19 4.67 -3.15 -2.64
CA ILE A 19 5.08 -3.22 -1.24
C ILE A 19 4.93 -1.83 -0.61
N ASP A 20 4.03 -1.66 0.34
CA ASP A 20 3.86 -0.40 1.09
C ASP A 20 4.46 -0.53 2.50
N LEU A 21 5.67 0.01 2.67
CA LEU A 21 6.38 0.04 3.94
C LEU A 21 6.06 1.33 4.68
N ASN A 22 5.43 1.19 5.83
CA ASN A 22 4.90 2.29 6.60
C ASN A 22 4.93 2.05 8.11
N HIS A 23 4.53 3.07 8.90
CA HIS A 23 4.44 2.99 10.36
C HIS A 23 5.74 2.50 11.03
N PHE A 24 6.87 3.16 10.72
CA PHE A 24 8.16 2.83 11.32
C PHE A 24 8.23 3.35 12.76
N TYR A 25 8.03 2.48 13.74
CA TYR A 25 8.17 2.84 15.16
C TYR A 25 9.65 2.81 15.55
N GLU A 26 10.14 3.93 16.11
CA GLU A 26 11.50 4.05 16.66
C GLU A 26 12.65 3.76 15.68
N PHE A 27 12.40 3.86 14.37
CA PHE A 27 13.45 3.76 13.38
C PHE A 27 14.35 4.99 13.43
N LYS A 28 15.66 4.73 13.46
CA LYS A 28 16.72 5.71 13.25
C LYS A 28 17.11 5.73 11.78
N GLU A 29 17.75 6.82 11.35
CA GLU A 29 18.25 7.00 9.99
C GLU A 29 19.06 5.80 9.48
N THR A 30 20.04 5.33 10.26
CA THR A 30 20.85 4.16 9.91
C THR A 30 20.05 2.87 9.70
N GLN A 31 18.88 2.73 10.34
CA GLN A 31 17.99 1.58 10.13
C GLN A 31 17.20 1.75 8.83
N HIS A 32 16.78 2.97 8.50
CA HIS A 32 16.18 3.27 7.20
C HIS A 32 17.16 2.96 6.05
N GLU A 33 18.40 3.40 6.16
CA GLU A 33 19.46 3.12 5.16
C GLU A 33 19.73 1.62 5.00
N LYS A 34 19.85 0.89 6.11
CA LYS A 34 20.05 -0.57 6.09
C LYS A 34 18.87 -1.28 5.42
N LEU A 35 17.64 -0.87 5.72
CA LEU A 35 16.45 -1.46 5.13
C LEU A 35 16.38 -1.20 3.62
N LEU A 36 16.66 0.03 3.18
CA LEU A 36 16.69 0.36 1.76
C LEU A 36 17.80 -0.40 1.02
N THR A 37 18.99 -0.50 1.62
CA THR A 37 20.10 -1.30 1.07
C THR A 37 19.73 -2.78 0.95
N MET A 38 19.02 -3.33 1.94
CA MET A 38 18.53 -4.71 1.91
C MET A 38 17.50 -4.93 0.80
N ILE A 39 16.55 -4.01 0.63
CA ILE A 39 15.54 -4.07 -0.44
C ILE A 39 16.24 -4.06 -1.81
N ASP A 40 17.18 -3.14 -2.01
CA ASP A 40 17.98 -3.04 -3.24
C ASP A 40 18.77 -4.33 -3.51
N SER A 41 19.44 -4.86 -2.49
CA SER A 41 20.22 -6.10 -2.62
C SER A 41 19.38 -7.34 -2.91
N ILE A 42 18.14 -7.41 -2.43
CA ILE A 42 17.27 -8.58 -2.61
C ILE A 42 16.57 -8.54 -3.97
N PHE A 43 16.01 -7.40 -4.35
CA PHE A 43 15.18 -7.29 -5.54
C PHE A 43 15.95 -6.81 -6.78
N GLY A 44 17.00 -6.02 -6.61
CA GLY A 44 17.88 -5.56 -7.69
C GLY A 44 17.11 -5.03 -8.90
N ASN A 45 17.35 -5.65 -10.06
CA ASN A 45 16.72 -5.27 -11.33
C ASN A 45 15.20 -5.53 -11.41
N LYS A 46 14.62 -6.20 -10.40
CA LYS A 46 13.16 -6.35 -10.27
C LYS A 46 12.52 -5.10 -9.69
N LEU A 47 13.27 -4.18 -9.10
CA LEU A 47 12.74 -2.92 -8.62
C LEU A 47 12.35 -2.04 -9.80
N ILE A 48 11.13 -1.50 -9.72
CA ILE A 48 10.59 -0.60 -10.73
C ILE A 48 10.85 0.83 -10.29
N ASP A 49 11.59 1.56 -11.11
CA ASP A 49 11.89 2.97 -10.86
C ASP A 49 10.63 3.84 -10.85
N ARG A 50 10.63 4.83 -9.94
CA ARG A 50 9.54 5.80 -9.86
C ARG A 50 9.51 6.65 -11.12
N PRO A 51 8.33 6.95 -11.67
CA PRO A 51 8.23 7.86 -12.79
C PRO A 51 8.63 9.27 -12.36
N GLY A 52 9.32 9.99 -13.24
CA GLY A 52 9.73 11.37 -12.98
C GLY A 52 8.56 12.34 -12.77
N THR A 53 7.35 12.00 -13.26
CA THR A 53 6.14 12.81 -13.07
C THR A 53 4.88 11.93 -12.88
N PRO A 54 3.82 12.43 -12.21
CA PRO A 54 2.50 11.79 -12.14
C PRO A 54 1.91 11.38 -13.49
N ARG A 55 2.11 12.21 -14.52
CA ARG A 55 1.61 11.91 -15.87
C ARG A 55 2.29 10.69 -16.49
N LEU A 56 3.59 10.51 -16.23
CA LEU A 56 4.32 9.33 -16.70
C LEU A 56 3.91 8.06 -15.98
N ALA A 57 3.46 8.15 -14.71
CA ALA A 57 2.91 7.00 -14.00
C ALA A 57 1.67 6.43 -14.69
N LEU A 58 0.80 7.30 -15.25
CA LEU A 58 -0.37 6.87 -16.01
C LEU A 58 0.00 6.08 -17.27
N SER A 59 1.25 6.18 -17.73
CA SER A 59 1.73 5.45 -18.90
C SER A 59 2.21 4.03 -18.57
N PHE A 60 2.30 3.66 -17.28
CA PHE A 60 2.60 2.31 -16.85
C PHE A 60 1.41 1.41 -17.15
N SER A 61 1.63 0.41 -18.00
CA SER A 61 0.69 -0.66 -18.26
C SER A 61 1.37 -1.99 -17.95
N LEU A 62 0.57 -3.01 -17.62
CA LEU A 62 1.10 -4.37 -17.40
C LEU A 62 1.92 -4.86 -18.61
N ASN A 63 1.42 -4.62 -19.83
CA ASN A 63 2.15 -4.97 -21.05
C ASN A 63 3.55 -4.32 -21.15
N LYS A 64 3.68 -3.06 -20.73
CA LYS A 64 4.99 -2.39 -20.69
C LYS A 64 5.86 -2.94 -19.58
N LEU A 65 5.30 -3.17 -18.40
CA LEU A 65 6.05 -3.74 -17.27
C LEU A 65 6.58 -5.14 -17.58
N TRP A 66 5.77 -6.00 -18.21
CA TRP A 66 6.19 -7.35 -18.63
C TRP A 66 7.28 -7.39 -19.69
N SER A 67 7.51 -6.28 -20.40
CA SER A 67 8.62 -6.16 -21.35
C SER A 67 9.95 -5.80 -20.69
N ALA A 68 9.93 -5.51 -19.38
CA ALA A 68 11.09 -5.16 -18.56
C ALA A 68 11.27 -6.21 -17.44
N PRO A 69 12.46 -6.30 -16.81
CA PRO A 69 12.68 -7.20 -15.67
C PRO A 69 11.99 -6.74 -14.37
N GLY A 70 11.40 -5.54 -14.37
CA GLY A 70 10.79 -4.94 -13.20
C GLY A 70 9.49 -5.61 -12.80
N GLN A 71 9.38 -6.02 -11.53
CA GLN A 71 8.21 -6.68 -10.94
C GLN A 71 7.78 -6.08 -9.61
N VAL A 72 8.60 -5.25 -8.96
CA VAL A 72 8.37 -4.79 -7.58
C VAL A 72 8.32 -3.27 -7.52
N ILE A 73 7.19 -2.74 -7.05
CA ILE A 73 7.00 -1.32 -6.76
C ILE A 73 7.04 -1.13 -5.25
N VAL A 74 7.94 -0.29 -4.75
CA VAL A 74 8.10 -0.04 -3.30
C VAL A 74 7.62 1.35 -2.95
N PHE A 75 6.67 1.45 -2.03
CA PHE A 75 6.30 2.68 -1.34
C PHE A 75 6.95 2.68 0.04
N TYR A 76 7.57 3.79 0.42
CA TYR A 76 8.33 3.89 1.66
C TYR A 76 8.05 5.22 2.36
N ARG A 77 7.62 5.17 3.63
CA ARG A 77 7.27 6.37 4.43
C ARG A 77 8.22 6.59 5.61
N PRO A 78 9.39 7.22 5.45
CA PRO A 78 10.19 7.56 6.62
C PRO A 78 9.41 8.55 7.51
N ILE A 79 9.53 8.44 8.83
CA ILE A 79 9.07 9.52 9.72
C ILE A 79 10.08 10.65 9.55
N LEU A 80 9.70 11.68 8.80
CA LEU A 80 10.49 12.91 8.75
C LEU A 80 10.36 13.59 10.11
N PRO A 81 11.45 14.02 10.76
CA PRO A 81 11.35 14.85 11.95
C PRO A 81 10.53 16.10 11.60
N SER A 82 9.59 16.46 12.49
CA SER A 82 8.80 17.68 12.33
C SER A 82 9.74 18.86 12.11
N PRO A 83 9.49 19.76 11.13
CA PRO A 83 10.22 21.00 11.07
C PRO A 83 10.05 21.69 12.43
N SER A 84 11.16 21.94 13.11
CA SER A 84 11.12 22.58 14.40
C SER A 84 10.55 24.00 14.23
N PRO A 85 9.59 24.44 15.06
CA PRO A 85 9.02 25.78 14.97
C PRO A 85 10.04 26.90 15.26
N ASN A 86 11.26 26.55 15.71
CA ASN A 86 12.35 27.47 15.99
C ASN A 86 13.32 27.70 14.82
N SER A 87 13.01 27.23 13.61
CA SER A 87 13.80 27.59 12.41
C SER A 87 13.51 29.02 11.97
N ILE A 88 14.00 30.00 12.75
CA ILE A 88 13.75 31.43 12.55
C ILE A 88 14.42 32.01 11.29
N ASN A 89 15.30 31.28 10.60
CA ASN A 89 16.11 31.86 9.51
C ASN A 89 16.09 31.08 8.19
N GLY A 90 14.98 30.46 7.78
CA GLY A 90 14.75 30.03 6.38
C GLY A 90 15.78 29.06 5.74
N HIS A 91 16.81 28.66 6.47
CA HIS A 91 17.84 27.74 6.07
C HIS A 91 17.60 26.46 6.85
N ALA A 92 16.74 25.60 6.31
CA ALA A 92 16.77 24.20 6.69
C ALA A 92 18.21 23.72 6.44
N GLY A 93 18.91 23.32 7.49
CA GLY A 93 20.24 22.72 7.35
C GLY A 93 20.17 21.45 6.51
N PRO A 94 21.27 21.01 5.86
CA PRO A 94 21.23 19.94 4.85
C PRO A 94 20.95 18.51 5.37
N SER A 95 20.53 18.31 6.62
CA SER A 95 20.75 17.04 7.33
C SER A 95 19.57 16.10 7.57
N ASP A 96 18.30 16.46 7.39
CA ASP A 96 17.22 15.62 7.98
C ASP A 96 16.27 14.96 6.97
N VAL A 97 16.60 14.94 5.68
CA VAL A 97 15.77 14.28 4.66
C VAL A 97 16.50 13.04 4.16
N ILE A 98 16.06 11.86 4.61
CA ILE A 98 16.51 10.57 4.06
C ILE A 98 16.42 10.62 2.53
N LYS A 99 17.56 10.51 1.86
CA LYS A 99 17.62 10.49 0.40
C LYS A 99 17.09 9.15 -0.10
N LEU A 100 15.83 9.15 -0.52
CA LEU A 100 15.18 7.94 -1.04
C LEU A 100 15.76 7.56 -2.42
N PRO A 101 16.06 6.26 -2.64
CA PRO A 101 16.45 5.73 -3.95
C PRO A 101 15.38 5.96 -5.04
N ASN A 102 15.79 5.89 -6.31
CA ASN A 102 14.89 6.13 -7.44
C ASN A 102 13.76 5.11 -7.56
N TYR A 103 13.95 3.88 -7.06
CA TYR A 103 12.90 2.86 -7.02
C TYR A 103 11.84 3.08 -5.95
N VAL A 104 11.96 4.11 -5.10
CA VAL A 104 10.99 4.38 -4.05
C VAL A 104 9.89 5.33 -4.56
N TRP A 105 8.66 4.83 -4.58
CA TRP A 105 7.48 5.54 -5.04
C TRP A 105 6.85 6.35 -3.90
N SER A 106 6.38 7.55 -4.23
CA SER A 106 5.62 8.40 -3.31
C SER A 106 4.14 7.98 -3.23
N ARG A 107 3.48 8.20 -2.08
CA ARG A 107 2.04 7.95 -1.94
C ARG A 107 1.16 8.84 -2.82
N GLN A 108 1.67 9.87 -3.47
CA GLN A 108 0.87 10.58 -4.47
C GLN A 108 0.36 9.66 -5.61
N PHE A 109 1.02 8.51 -5.81
CA PHE A 109 0.59 7.47 -6.76
C PHE A 109 -0.42 6.49 -6.16
N ILE A 110 -0.56 6.43 -4.83
CA ILE A 110 -1.61 5.70 -4.10
C ILE A 110 -2.48 6.73 -3.39
N LYS A 111 -3.52 7.22 -4.07
CA LYS A 111 -4.57 7.96 -3.37
C LYS A 111 -5.15 7.02 -2.32
N ASN A 112 -5.27 7.49 -1.07
CA ASN A 112 -5.92 6.75 0.00
C ASN A 112 -7.07 7.62 0.52
N PRO A 113 -8.27 7.52 -0.06
CA PRO A 113 -9.48 8.11 0.48
C PRO A 113 -9.90 7.29 1.70
N TRP A 114 -9.36 7.65 2.88
CA TRP A 114 -9.88 7.13 4.13
C TRP A 114 -11.32 7.59 4.31
N PRO A 115 -12.28 6.66 4.41
CA PRO A 115 -13.64 7.04 4.75
C PRO A 115 -13.65 7.58 6.18
N ARG A 116 -14.17 8.79 6.40
CA ARG A 116 -14.35 9.32 7.76
C ARG A 116 -15.64 8.78 8.38
N THR A 117 -15.80 7.46 8.37
CA THR A 117 -17.01 6.78 8.81
C THR A 117 -16.70 5.38 9.34
N ASP A 118 -17.48 4.96 10.33
CA ASP A 118 -17.51 3.63 10.92
C ASP A 118 -18.58 2.72 10.30
N GLU A 119 -19.35 3.23 9.32
CA GLU A 119 -20.37 2.46 8.62
C GLU A 119 -19.75 1.63 7.49
N PRO A 120 -19.79 0.28 7.55
CA PRO A 120 -19.13 -0.57 6.55
C PRO A 120 -19.55 -0.29 5.12
N ARG A 121 -20.83 0.05 4.87
CA ARG A 121 -21.31 0.37 3.51
C ARG A 121 -20.70 1.65 2.95
N ARG A 122 -20.65 2.73 3.74
CA ARG A 122 -20.01 3.98 3.33
C ARG A 122 -18.50 3.85 3.21
N MET A 123 -17.90 3.02 4.07
CA MET A 123 -16.50 2.67 3.92
C MET A 123 -16.24 2.04 2.56
N VAL A 124 -17.10 1.14 2.09
CA VAL A 124 -16.92 0.49 0.79
C VAL A 124 -17.19 1.45 -0.37
N GLU A 125 -18.20 2.33 -0.28
CA GLU A 125 -18.50 3.34 -1.30
C GLU A 125 -17.36 4.36 -1.47
N GLU A 126 -16.77 4.84 -0.37
CA GLU A 126 -15.66 5.81 -0.40
C GLU A 126 -14.30 5.13 -0.66
N ALA A 127 -14.05 3.95 -0.07
CA ALA A 127 -12.80 3.20 -0.22
C ALA A 127 -12.71 2.38 -1.51
N CYS A 128 -13.80 2.25 -2.29
CA CYS A 128 -13.67 1.80 -3.67
C CYS A 128 -12.72 2.70 -4.47
N GLN A 129 -12.50 3.95 -4.05
CA GLN A 129 -11.46 4.81 -4.64
C GLN A 129 -10.05 4.61 -4.06
N ALA A 130 -9.88 3.76 -3.02
CA ALA A 130 -8.68 3.00 -2.62
C ALA A 130 -8.68 2.71 -1.11
N ILE A 131 -8.21 1.51 -0.75
CA ILE A 131 -7.78 1.05 0.59
C ILE A 131 -8.89 0.96 1.66
N VAL A 132 -9.39 -0.26 1.90
CA VAL A 132 -10.14 -0.62 3.12
C VAL A 132 -9.17 -1.16 4.16
N THR A 133 -8.29 -0.31 4.68
CA THR A 133 -7.58 -0.67 5.92
C THR A 133 -8.48 -0.24 7.07
N LEU A 134 -8.97 -1.16 7.89
CA LEU A 134 -9.74 -0.81 9.08
C LEU A 134 -8.76 -0.39 10.17
N THR A 135 -8.32 0.86 10.19
CA THR A 135 -7.47 1.33 11.28
C THR A 135 -8.31 1.63 12.53
N VAL A 136 -8.42 0.63 13.41
CA VAL A 136 -8.24 0.61 14.88
C VAL A 136 -8.57 1.87 15.73
N ASN A 137 -9.40 2.83 15.31
CA ASN A 137 -9.86 3.89 16.25
C ASN A 137 -11.15 3.50 16.97
N SER A 138 -11.94 2.57 16.44
CA SER A 138 -13.12 1.99 17.09
C SER A 138 -12.80 0.80 18.00
N VAL A 139 -11.57 0.26 17.95
CA VAL A 139 -11.13 -0.90 18.75
C VAL A 139 -10.68 -0.51 20.17
N ILE A 140 -10.41 0.77 20.42
CA ILE A 140 -9.93 1.26 21.73
C ILE A 140 -10.98 1.06 22.85
N ARG A 141 -12.23 0.70 22.55
CA ARG A 141 -13.24 0.49 23.59
C ARG A 141 -13.29 -0.89 24.23
N GLN A 142 -12.74 -1.97 23.65
CA GLN A 142 -12.65 -3.30 24.30
C GLN A 142 -11.50 -4.17 23.73
N PRO A 143 -10.29 -4.18 24.34
CA PRO A 143 -9.14 -4.88 23.82
C PRO A 143 -9.16 -6.35 24.27
N THR A 144 -9.98 -7.16 23.60
CA THR A 144 -9.71 -8.60 23.54
C THR A 144 -9.40 -8.91 22.09
N GLY A 145 -8.24 -9.51 21.79
CA GLY A 145 -7.80 -9.74 20.40
C GLY A 145 -8.79 -10.57 19.55
N THR A 146 -9.70 -11.30 20.21
CA THR A 146 -10.80 -11.99 19.53
C THR A 146 -11.91 -11.06 19.04
N PHE A 147 -12.12 -9.91 19.68
CA PHE A 147 -13.13 -8.92 19.28
C PHE A 147 -12.68 -8.15 18.04
N GLU A 148 -11.44 -7.67 18.03
CA GLU A 148 -10.83 -7.01 16.87
C GLU A 148 -10.80 -7.94 15.66
N ALA A 149 -10.32 -9.18 15.83
CA ALA A 149 -10.32 -10.17 14.75
C ALA A 149 -11.75 -10.53 14.28
N ARG A 150 -12.74 -10.59 15.18
CA ARG A 150 -14.14 -10.83 14.80
C ARG A 150 -14.73 -9.66 14.02
N TYR A 151 -14.40 -8.43 14.41
CA TYR A 151 -14.88 -7.22 13.74
C TYR A 151 -14.25 -7.08 12.35
N ALA A 152 -12.93 -7.18 12.25
CA ALA A 152 -12.20 -7.12 10.99
C ALA A 152 -12.66 -8.21 10.01
N ARG A 153 -12.82 -9.47 10.46
CA ARG A 153 -13.43 -10.52 9.61
C ARG A 153 -14.84 -10.16 9.15
N ARG A 154 -15.71 -9.66 10.05
CA ARG A 154 -17.07 -9.24 9.68
C ARG A 154 -17.06 -8.12 8.63
N ALA A 155 -16.13 -7.19 8.76
CA ALA A 155 -15.99 -6.12 7.79
C ALA A 155 -15.46 -6.63 6.44
N THR A 156 -14.50 -7.55 6.42
CA THR A 156 -14.08 -8.24 5.18
C THR A 156 -15.24 -8.97 4.52
N ARG A 157 -16.05 -9.72 5.28
CA ARG A 157 -17.25 -10.37 4.75
C ARG A 157 -18.22 -9.37 4.11
N THR A 158 -18.50 -8.28 4.83
CA THR A 158 -19.40 -7.22 4.34
C THR A 158 -18.87 -6.57 3.05
N LEU A 159 -17.55 -6.38 2.96
CA LEU A 159 -16.88 -5.90 1.75
C LEU A 159 -17.04 -6.89 0.59
N VAL A 160 -16.82 -8.19 0.82
CA VAL A 160 -16.99 -9.22 -0.22
C VAL A 160 -18.43 -9.27 -0.73
N ASP A 161 -19.41 -9.26 0.18
CA ASP A 161 -20.83 -9.26 -0.19
C ASP A 161 -21.18 -8.03 -1.03
N TRP A 162 -20.73 -6.84 -0.61
CA TRP A 162 -20.92 -5.62 -1.38
C TRP A 162 -20.26 -5.69 -2.76
N LEU A 163 -19.05 -6.24 -2.88
CA LEU A 163 -18.33 -6.37 -4.15
C LEU A 163 -19.05 -7.32 -5.11
N ARG A 164 -19.64 -8.40 -4.58
CA ARG A 164 -20.45 -9.34 -5.37
C ARG A 164 -21.72 -8.67 -5.90
N GLU A 165 -22.39 -7.86 -5.07
CA GLU A 165 -23.64 -7.19 -5.44
C GLU A 165 -23.44 -5.96 -6.34
N ASN A 166 -22.41 -5.15 -6.07
CA ASN A 166 -22.25 -3.80 -6.64
C ASN A 166 -20.96 -3.60 -7.42
N GLY A 167 -19.98 -4.50 -7.27
CA GLY A 167 -18.64 -4.32 -7.81
C GLY A 167 -18.63 -4.16 -9.32
N TYR A 168 -19.48 -4.91 -10.05
CA TYR A 168 -19.63 -4.79 -11.51
C TYR A 168 -19.99 -3.38 -11.98
N ASN A 169 -20.91 -2.72 -11.26
CA ASN A 169 -21.36 -1.36 -11.59
C ASN A 169 -20.31 -0.28 -11.27
N HIS A 170 -19.32 -0.62 -10.43
CA HIS A 170 -18.30 0.31 -9.94
C HIS A 170 -16.87 -0.02 -10.42
N ARG A 171 -16.74 -0.98 -11.35
CA ARG A 171 -15.45 -1.48 -11.88
C ARG A 171 -14.50 -0.38 -12.36
N SER A 172 -15.02 0.68 -12.96
CA SER A 172 -14.19 1.80 -13.46
C SER A 172 -13.56 2.65 -12.35
N ASN A 173 -14.06 2.54 -11.12
CA ASN A 173 -13.66 3.36 -9.98
C ASN A 173 -12.84 2.58 -8.95
N THR A 174 -12.81 1.24 -9.04
CA THR A 174 -12.07 0.37 -8.12
C THR A 174 -10.64 0.13 -8.61
N ASN A 175 -9.64 0.57 -7.84
CA ASN A 175 -8.23 0.46 -8.24
C ASN A 175 -7.41 -0.52 -7.36
N ILE A 176 -7.35 -0.29 -6.05
CA ILE A 176 -6.62 -1.17 -5.12
C ILE A 176 -7.47 -1.36 -3.85
N ILE A 177 -7.77 -2.61 -3.53
CA ILE A 177 -8.49 -2.99 -2.30
C ILE A 177 -7.51 -3.72 -1.38
N VAL A 178 -7.44 -3.26 -0.13
CA VAL A 178 -6.65 -3.86 0.95
C VAL A 178 -7.63 -4.35 2.01
N ALA A 179 -7.34 -5.47 2.66
CA ALA A 179 -8.14 -6.02 3.76
C ALA A 179 -7.25 -6.86 4.69
N ASP A 180 -7.64 -7.01 5.97
CA ASP A 180 -6.82 -7.68 6.99
C ASP A 180 -6.87 -9.23 6.91
N PHE A 181 -8.01 -9.80 6.50
CA PHE A 181 -8.24 -11.27 6.45
C PHE A 181 -8.64 -11.70 5.04
N VAL A 182 -7.68 -11.74 4.12
CA VAL A 182 -7.91 -12.05 2.69
C VAL A 182 -8.28 -13.52 2.41
N ASP A 183 -8.19 -14.37 3.43
CA ASP A 183 -8.63 -15.77 3.42
C ASP A 183 -10.13 -15.93 3.69
N GLU A 184 -10.82 -14.87 4.10
CA GLU A 184 -12.25 -14.88 4.43
C GLU A 184 -13.13 -14.78 3.16
N GLU A 185 -14.19 -15.60 3.07
CA GLU A 185 -15.25 -15.54 2.04
C GLU A 185 -14.77 -15.51 0.57
N ASP A 186 -13.69 -16.21 0.24
CA ASP A 186 -13.10 -16.19 -1.12
C ASP A 186 -12.77 -14.77 -1.61
N PHE A 187 -12.37 -13.87 -0.69
CA PHE A 187 -12.08 -12.46 -0.98
C PHE A 187 -11.21 -12.30 -2.23
N CYS A 188 -10.08 -13.01 -2.32
CA CYS A 188 -9.18 -12.93 -3.47
C CYS A 188 -9.89 -13.23 -4.80
N ARG A 189 -10.77 -14.24 -4.82
CA ARG A 189 -11.51 -14.63 -6.03
C ARG A 189 -12.53 -13.57 -6.42
N ALA A 190 -13.26 -13.03 -5.44
CA ALA A 190 -14.24 -11.97 -5.66
C ALA A 190 -13.58 -10.74 -6.32
N ILE A 191 -12.38 -10.37 -5.89
CA ILE A 191 -11.60 -9.25 -6.46
C ILE A 191 -11.11 -9.57 -7.88
N ILE A 192 -10.55 -10.76 -8.10
CA ILE A 192 -10.06 -11.16 -9.43
C ILE A 192 -11.21 -11.15 -10.45
N ASP A 193 -12.39 -11.63 -10.07
CA ASP A 193 -13.56 -11.69 -10.94
C ASP A 193 -14.13 -10.30 -11.32
N LEU A 194 -13.75 -9.23 -10.62
CA LEU A 194 -14.07 -7.85 -11.04
C LEU A 194 -13.30 -7.40 -12.28
N ASN A 195 -12.18 -8.05 -12.61
CA ASN A 195 -11.34 -7.71 -13.76
C ASN A 195 -11.66 -8.53 -15.02
N ARG A 196 -12.68 -9.40 -14.98
CA ARG A 196 -13.21 -10.12 -16.15
C ARG A 196 -14.18 -9.27 -16.94
#